data_AF-A0A3P6HUU0-F1
#
_entry.id   AF-A0A3P6HUU0-F1
#
_cell.length_a   1.000
_cell.length_b   1.000
_cell.length_c   1.000
_cell.angle_alpha   90.00
_cell.angle_beta   90.00
_cell.angle_gamma   90.00
#
_symmetry.space_group_name_H-M   'P 1'
#
loop_
_entity.id
_entity.type
_entity.pdbx_description
1 polymer ?
#
loop_
_entity_poly.entity_id
_entity_poly.type
_entity_poly.pdbx_seq_one_letter_code
_entity_poly.pdbx_strand_id
1 'polypeptide(L)'
;MMPPSALEHLTRLNAQNPMTFKLTNPAANRSTHCGVLEFVADEGRIYVPYWMLQNLCLEEGDVVHVKSIVLPVATFAKFQPQSESFLDISNPKAVLEYALRKFACLTVDDMLAITYNDTKYELKVLELQPARAVRIIECDMSVRAFFLHSISSSS
;
A
#
# COMPACT_ATOMS: atom_id res chain seq x y z
N MET A 1 -5.73 9.29 7.78
CA MET A 1 -5.71 10.54 8.57
C MET A 1 -5.25 10.20 9.98
N MET A 2 -4.51 11.10 10.60
CA MET A 2 -3.90 10.91 11.93
C MET A 2 -4.27 12.08 12.86
N PRO A 3 -4.10 11.97 14.19
CA PRO A 3 -4.43 13.06 15.09
C PRO A 3 -3.37 14.17 15.05
N PRO A 4 -3.73 15.43 15.33
CA PRO A 4 -2.79 16.54 15.40
C PRO A 4 -1.59 16.28 16.32
N SER A 5 -1.78 15.59 17.45
CA SER A 5 -0.69 15.21 18.37
C SER A 5 0.42 14.39 17.70
N ALA A 6 0.10 13.59 16.69
CA ALA A 6 1.08 12.82 15.94
C ALA A 6 2.02 13.74 15.14
N LEU A 7 1.51 14.84 14.57
CA LEU A 7 2.32 15.83 13.87
C LEU A 7 3.28 16.52 14.83
N GLU A 8 2.80 16.95 16.00
CA GLU A 8 3.65 17.58 17.01
C GLU A 8 4.80 16.67 17.44
N HIS A 9 4.52 15.38 17.62
CA HIS A 9 5.53 14.38 17.95
C HIS A 9 6.58 14.25 16.83
N LEU A 10 6.14 14.17 15.56
CA LEU A 10 7.02 14.06 14.39
C LEU A 10 7.88 15.31 14.19
N THR A 11 7.36 16.50 14.44
CA THR A 11 8.12 17.75 14.38
C THR A 11 9.25 17.76 15.40
N ARG A 12 9.00 17.30 16.64
CA ARG A 12 10.05 17.18 17.67
C ARG A 12 11.14 16.19 17.29
N LEU A 13 10.79 15.16 16.52
CA LEU A 13 11.73 14.16 16.00
C LEU A 13 12.47 14.64 14.74
N ASN A 14 12.22 15.86 14.25
CA ASN A 14 12.72 16.36 12.97
C ASN A 14 12.43 15.38 11.81
N ALA A 15 11.25 14.74 11.83
CA ALA A 15 10.84 13.83 10.78
C ALA A 15 10.74 14.55 9.43
N GLN A 16 11.38 13.99 8.42
CA GLN A 16 11.39 14.55 7.07
C GLN A 16 10.22 14.03 6.24
N ASN A 17 9.76 14.84 5.30
CA ASN A 17 8.78 14.41 4.32
C ASN A 17 9.40 13.44 3.29
N PRO A 18 8.60 12.50 2.74
CA PRO A 18 7.24 12.16 3.16
C PRO A 18 7.23 11.38 4.48
N MET A 19 6.27 11.70 5.35
CA MET A 19 6.06 10.98 6.61
C MET A 19 5.39 9.62 6.34
N THR A 20 6.11 8.53 6.63
CA THR A 20 5.63 7.16 6.44
C THR A 20 5.53 6.41 7.77
N PHE A 21 4.55 5.52 7.86
CA PHE A 21 4.23 4.78 9.07
C PHE A 21 4.10 3.30 8.77
N LYS A 22 4.56 2.47 9.71
CA LYS A 22 4.25 1.05 9.79
C LYS A 22 3.04 0.87 10.71
N LEU A 23 2.01 0.24 10.18
CA LEU A 23 0.86 -0.24 10.95
C LEU A 23 1.05 -1.73 11.21
N THR A 24 0.88 -2.16 12.46
CA THR A 24 1.05 -3.57 12.84
C THR A 24 -0.14 -4.04 13.67
N ASN A 25 -0.73 -5.16 13.26
CA ASN A 25 -1.62 -5.95 14.10
C ASN A 25 -0.81 -7.14 14.66
N PRO A 26 -0.41 -7.10 15.96
CA PRO A 26 0.36 -8.17 16.57
C PRO A 26 -0.42 -9.49 16.65
N ALA A 27 -1.74 -9.44 16.82
CA ALA A 27 -2.57 -10.63 16.99
C ALA A 27 -2.62 -11.48 15.71
N ALA A 28 -2.67 -10.83 14.54
CA ALA A 28 -2.65 -11.50 13.24
C ALA A 28 -1.22 -11.68 12.68
N ASN A 29 -0.19 -11.16 13.36
CA ASN A 29 1.17 -11.05 12.84
C ASN A 29 1.22 -10.40 11.43
N ARG A 30 0.42 -9.35 11.24
CA ARG A 30 0.30 -8.61 9.97
C ARG A 30 0.83 -7.18 10.12
N SER A 31 1.46 -6.69 9.06
CA SER A 31 1.88 -5.29 9.00
C SER A 31 1.81 -4.75 7.58
N THR A 32 1.40 -3.50 7.46
CA THR A 32 1.36 -2.72 6.21
C THR A 32 1.99 -1.35 6.45
N HIS A 33 2.22 -0.60 5.37
CA HIS A 33 2.86 0.71 5.43
C HIS A 33 2.02 1.74 4.69
N CYS A 34 1.96 2.94 5.25
CA CYS A 34 1.16 4.01 4.70
C CYS A 34 1.84 5.37 4.87
N GLY A 35 1.45 6.32 4.02
CA GLY A 35 1.68 7.74 4.29
C GLY A 35 0.53 8.33 5.09
N VAL A 36 0.68 9.59 5.47
CA VAL A 36 -0.38 10.42 6.06
C VAL A 36 -0.84 11.44 5.03
N LEU A 37 -2.16 11.58 4.88
CA LEU A 37 -2.77 12.62 4.06
C LEU A 37 -2.92 13.91 4.87
N GLU A 38 -3.58 13.81 6.02
CA GLU A 38 -3.91 14.95 6.88
C GLU A 38 -3.88 14.55 8.37
N PHE A 39 -3.63 15.56 9.21
CA PHE A 39 -3.58 15.46 10.66
C PHE A 39 -4.80 16.12 11.31
N VAL A 40 -5.98 15.53 11.11
CA VAL A 40 -7.27 16.08 11.59
C VAL A 40 -8.16 15.02 12.24
N ALA A 41 -7.60 13.85 12.59
CA ALA A 41 -8.34 12.80 13.30
C ALA A 41 -8.53 13.14 14.78
N ASP A 42 -9.54 12.55 15.43
CA ASP A 42 -9.68 12.62 16.88
C ASP A 42 -8.47 12.00 17.59
N GLU A 43 -8.12 12.54 18.76
CA GLU A 43 -7.04 12.00 19.58
C GLU A 43 -7.27 10.52 19.94
N GLY A 44 -6.19 9.75 19.83
CA GLY A 44 -6.23 8.30 20.02
C GLY A 44 -6.85 7.50 18.86
N ARG A 45 -7.25 8.14 17.75
CA ARG A 45 -7.82 7.48 16.58
C ARG A 45 -6.99 7.72 15.33
N ILE A 46 -6.93 6.72 14.45
CA ILE A 46 -6.47 6.89 13.08
C ILE A 46 -7.56 6.41 12.12
N TYR A 47 -7.64 7.04 10.96
CA TYR A 47 -8.55 6.63 9.89
C TYR A 47 -7.74 6.11 8.71
N VAL A 48 -8.00 4.87 8.32
CA VAL A 48 -7.33 4.19 7.21
C VAL A 48 -8.36 3.71 6.20
N PRO A 49 -7.99 3.54 4.92
CA PRO A 49 -8.87 2.92 3.94
C PRO A 49 -9.26 1.49 4.36
N TYR A 50 -10.47 1.07 3.99
CA TYR A 50 -10.99 -0.25 4.35
C TYR A 50 -10.08 -1.42 3.90
N TRP A 51 -9.47 -1.34 2.72
CA TRP A 51 -8.52 -2.36 2.24
C TRP A 51 -7.32 -2.56 3.17
N MET A 52 -6.94 -1.53 3.93
CA MET A 52 -5.83 -1.59 4.87
C MET A 52 -6.22 -2.33 6.15
N LEU A 53 -7.47 -2.16 6.61
CA LEU A 53 -8.04 -2.96 7.70
C LEU A 53 -8.06 -4.44 7.31
N GLN A 54 -8.49 -4.74 6.08
CA GLN A 54 -8.50 -6.11 5.55
C GLN A 54 -7.09 -6.73 5.51
N ASN A 55 -6.07 -5.99 5.03
CA ASN A 55 -4.68 -6.47 5.03
C ASN A 55 -4.13 -6.74 6.43
N LEU A 56 -4.58 -5.97 7.42
CA LEU A 56 -4.17 -6.11 8.82
C LEU A 56 -5.03 -7.10 9.61
N CYS A 57 -6.10 -7.65 9.01
CA CYS A 57 -7.12 -8.42 9.71
C CYS A 57 -7.66 -7.67 10.94
N LEU A 58 -8.08 -6.43 10.74
CA LEU A 58 -8.66 -5.56 11.78
C LEU A 58 -10.10 -5.21 11.43
N GLU A 59 -10.91 -4.97 12.46
CA GLU A 59 -12.24 -4.38 12.36
C GLU A 59 -12.23 -2.90 12.83
N GLU A 60 -13.34 -2.20 12.62
CA GLU A 60 -13.49 -0.83 13.10
C GLU A 60 -13.44 -0.78 14.63
N GLY A 61 -12.61 0.12 15.17
CA GLY A 61 -12.42 0.26 16.61
C GLY A 61 -11.30 -0.62 17.20
N ASP A 62 -10.72 -1.54 16.41
CA ASP A 62 -9.57 -2.32 16.86
C ASP A 62 -8.32 -1.45 17.08
N VAL A 63 -7.48 -1.94 18.00
CA VAL A 63 -6.19 -1.29 18.30
C VAL A 63 -5.14 -1.74 17.30
N VAL A 64 -4.44 -0.77 16.72
CA VAL A 64 -3.31 -0.99 15.81
C VAL A 64 -2.07 -0.27 16.33
N HIS A 65 -0.90 -0.90 16.17
CA HIS A 65 0.36 -0.28 16.54
C HIS A 65 0.87 0.57 15.38
N VAL A 66 1.15 1.83 15.66
CA VAL A 66 1.67 2.79 14.68
C VAL A 66 3.11 3.14 15.02
N LYS A 67 4.00 3.04 14.03
CA LYS A 67 5.41 3.43 14.17
C LYS A 67 5.84 4.30 12.99
N SER A 68 6.41 5.47 13.27
CA SER A 68 7.08 6.27 12.24
C SER A 68 8.34 5.57 11.74
N ILE A 69 8.50 5.49 10.42
CA ILE A 69 9.64 4.85 9.77
C ILE A 69 10.06 5.64 8.53
N VAL A 70 11.28 5.39 8.05
CA VAL A 70 11.75 5.86 6.75
C VAL A 70 11.85 4.66 5.82
N LEU A 71 11.19 4.74 4.66
CA LEU A 71 11.22 3.70 3.64
C LEU A 71 12.17 4.07 2.49
N PRO A 72 12.89 3.09 1.93
CA PRO A 72 13.68 3.31 0.72
C PRO A 72 12.77 3.60 -0.47
N VAL A 73 13.26 4.38 -1.43
CA VAL A 73 12.57 4.65 -2.70
C VAL A 73 12.48 3.36 -3.50
N ALA A 74 11.30 3.04 -4.02
CA ALA A 74 11.10 1.88 -4.86
C ALA A 74 11.87 1.99 -6.18
N THR A 75 12.49 0.90 -6.59
CA THR A 75 13.08 0.76 -7.95
C THR A 75 12.28 -0.22 -8.81
N PHE A 76 11.61 -1.18 -8.17
CA PHE A 76 10.84 -2.22 -8.82
C PHE A 76 9.65 -2.66 -7.97
N ALA A 77 8.53 -2.93 -8.63
CA ALA A 77 7.36 -3.55 -8.03
C ALA A 77 6.72 -4.58 -8.96
N LYS A 78 6.42 -5.75 -8.41
CA LYS A 78 5.71 -6.84 -9.09
C LYS A 78 4.36 -7.07 -8.44
N PHE A 79 3.31 -7.08 -9.25
CA PHE A 79 1.93 -7.26 -8.81
C PHE A 79 1.30 -8.49 -9.45
N GLN A 80 0.34 -9.09 -8.74
CA GLN A 80 -0.52 -10.14 -9.25
C GLN A 80 -1.98 -9.68 -9.19
N PRO A 81 -2.60 -9.41 -10.34
CA PRO A 81 -4.05 -9.21 -10.42
C PRO A 81 -4.80 -10.46 -9.95
N GLN A 82 -5.86 -10.26 -9.18
CA GLN A 82 -6.71 -11.37 -8.69
C GLN A 82 -7.85 -11.73 -9.64
N SER A 83 -8.10 -10.90 -10.64
CA SER A 83 -9.14 -11.14 -11.65
C SER A 83 -8.54 -11.09 -13.04
N GLU A 84 -8.95 -12.04 -13.87
CA GLU A 84 -8.61 -12.09 -15.30
C GLU A 84 -9.20 -10.90 -16.06
N SER A 85 -10.28 -10.28 -15.56
CA SER A 85 -10.84 -9.05 -16.15
C SER A 85 -9.83 -7.90 -16.21
N PHE A 86 -8.75 -7.95 -15.41
CA PHE A 86 -7.66 -6.99 -15.51
C PHE A 86 -6.86 -7.13 -16.83
N LEU A 87 -6.88 -8.31 -17.46
CA LEU A 87 -6.30 -8.56 -18.79
C LEU A 87 -7.12 -7.90 -19.92
N ASP A 88 -8.42 -7.70 -19.71
CA ASP A 88 -9.31 -7.08 -20.70
C ASP A 88 -9.09 -5.57 -20.81
N ILE A 89 -8.34 -4.98 -19.87
CA ILE A 89 -7.94 -3.58 -19.91
C ILE A 89 -6.97 -3.37 -21.08
N SER A 90 -7.29 -2.44 -21.98
CA SER A 90 -6.48 -2.20 -23.19
C SER A 90 -5.03 -1.76 -22.89
N ASN A 91 -4.81 -1.08 -21.77
CA ASN A 91 -3.46 -0.70 -21.30
C ASN A 91 -3.32 -0.87 -19.78
N PRO A 92 -3.11 -2.11 -19.30
CA PRO A 92 -3.12 -2.42 -17.86
C PRO A 92 -1.94 -1.77 -17.14
N LYS A 93 -0.81 -1.58 -17.84
CA LYS A 93 0.37 -0.91 -17.29
C LYS A 93 0.09 0.56 -16.96
N ALA A 94 -0.50 1.31 -17.89
CA ALA A 94 -0.83 2.72 -17.67
C ALA A 94 -1.87 2.91 -16.56
N VAL A 95 -2.87 2.03 -16.49
CA VAL A 95 -3.87 2.03 -15.40
C VAL A 95 -3.21 1.80 -14.05
N LEU A 96 -2.29 0.84 -13.98
CA LEU A 96 -1.56 0.53 -12.76
C LEU A 96 -0.67 1.71 -12.33
N GLU A 97 0.13 2.28 -13.24
CA GLU A 97 0.95 3.45 -12.96
C GLU A 97 0.11 4.65 -12.50
N TYR A 98 -1.04 4.88 -13.15
CA TYR A 98 -1.96 5.94 -12.75
C TYR A 98 -2.56 5.71 -11.37
N ALA A 99 -3.02 4.48 -11.07
CA ALA A 99 -3.60 4.14 -9.78
C ALA A 99 -2.56 4.26 -8.66
N LEU A 100 -1.32 3.83 -8.90
CA LEU A 100 -0.23 3.84 -7.91
C LEU A 100 0.15 5.26 -7.46
N ARG A 101 -0.12 6.31 -8.25
CA ARG A 101 0.07 7.71 -7.82
C ARG A 101 -0.74 8.09 -6.58
N LYS A 102 -1.80 7.34 -6.25
CA LYS A 102 -2.63 7.55 -5.05
C LYS A 102 -2.06 6.90 -3.79
N PHE A 103 -0.99 6.12 -3.94
CA PHE A 103 -0.38 5.37 -2.84
C PHE A 103 0.96 5.99 -2.47
N ALA A 104 1.22 6.08 -1.17
CA ALA A 104 2.50 6.59 -0.67
C ALA A 104 3.57 5.49 -0.57
N CYS A 105 3.13 4.26 -0.28
CA CYS A 105 3.99 3.14 0.05
C CYS A 105 3.41 1.84 -0.48
N LEU A 106 4.28 0.84 -0.59
CA LEU A 106 3.91 -0.54 -0.90
C LEU A 106 4.55 -1.48 0.12
N THR A 107 3.85 -2.56 0.48
CA THR A 107 4.39 -3.68 1.26
C THR A 107 4.17 -4.98 0.51
N VAL A 108 5.16 -5.87 0.50
CA VAL A 108 4.99 -7.22 -0.03
C VAL A 108 3.89 -7.93 0.73
N ASP A 109 3.08 -8.72 0.02
CA ASP A 109 1.90 -9.45 0.49
C ASP A 109 0.65 -8.61 0.77
N ASP A 110 0.71 -7.28 0.64
CA ASP A 110 -0.50 -6.44 0.71
C ASP A 110 -1.40 -6.69 -0.50
N MET A 111 -2.71 -6.65 -0.26
CA MET A 111 -3.73 -6.53 -1.28
C MET A 111 -4.09 -5.06 -1.48
N LEU A 112 -3.89 -4.55 -2.70
CA LEU A 112 -4.26 -3.20 -3.08
C LEU A 112 -5.56 -3.24 -3.89
N ALA A 113 -6.51 -2.39 -3.53
CA ALA A 113 -7.71 -2.17 -4.33
C ALA A 113 -7.52 -0.91 -5.18
N ILE A 114 -7.61 -1.05 -6.50
CA ILE A 114 -7.62 0.07 -7.44
C ILE A 114 -8.97 0.13 -8.16
N THR A 115 -9.34 1.30 -8.66
CA THR A 115 -10.61 1.49 -9.38
C THR A 115 -10.33 2.05 -10.76
N TYR A 116 -10.90 1.40 -11.78
CA TYR A 116 -10.81 1.78 -13.18
C TYR A 116 -12.15 1.52 -13.87
N ASN A 117 -12.69 2.51 -14.58
CA ASN A 117 -14.03 2.47 -15.21
C ASN A 117 -15.11 1.90 -14.27
N ASP A 118 -15.20 2.49 -13.08
CA ASP A 118 -16.15 2.10 -12.00
C ASP A 118 -16.05 0.64 -11.53
N THR A 119 -15.03 -0.08 -11.96
CA THR A 119 -14.74 -1.46 -11.57
C THR A 119 -13.56 -1.49 -10.61
N LYS A 120 -13.71 -2.21 -9.49
CA LYS A 120 -12.64 -2.43 -8.52
C LYS A 120 -11.81 -3.65 -8.93
N TYR A 121 -10.50 -3.48 -8.95
CA TYR A 121 -9.54 -4.55 -9.19
C TYR A 121 -8.63 -4.70 -7.99
N GLU A 122 -8.41 -5.95 -7.59
CA GLU A 122 -7.50 -6.28 -6.50
C GLU A 122 -6.16 -6.76 -7.06
N LEU A 123 -5.08 -6.24 -6.49
CA LEU A 123 -3.71 -6.49 -6.89
C LEU A 123 -2.91 -6.90 -5.67
N LYS A 124 -2.38 -8.12 -5.67
CA LYS A 124 -1.45 -8.57 -4.64
C LYS A 124 -0.05 -8.07 -4.96
N VAL A 125 0.64 -7.49 -3.98
CA VAL A 125 2.05 -7.14 -4.10
C VAL A 125 2.90 -8.41 -3.91
N LEU A 126 3.63 -8.82 -4.95
CA LEU A 126 4.46 -10.03 -4.91
C LEU A 126 5.91 -9.75 -4.54
N GLU A 127 6.47 -8.69 -5.12
CA GLU A 127 7.89 -8.37 -4.98
C GLU A 127 8.08 -6.86 -5.01
N LEU A 128 9.01 -6.38 -4.20
CA LEU A 128 9.42 -4.98 -4.12
C LEU A 128 10.94 -4.92 -3.99
N GLN A 129 11.54 -3.89 -4.57
CA GLN A 129 12.96 -3.59 -4.41
C GLN A 129 13.15 -2.11 -4.03
N PRO A 130 14.13 -1.79 -3.16
CA PRO A 130 15.18 -2.67 -2.63
C PRO A 130 14.79 -3.45 -1.36
N ALA A 131 13.56 -3.26 -0.84
CA ALA A 131 13.11 -3.85 0.42
C ALA A 131 11.68 -4.36 0.31
N ARG A 132 11.24 -5.14 1.31
CA ARG A 132 9.86 -5.63 1.41
C ARG A 132 8.81 -4.54 1.64
N ALA A 133 9.24 -3.34 2.00
CA ALA A 133 8.41 -2.16 2.08
C ALA A 133 9.18 -0.98 1.47
N VAL A 134 8.50 -0.20 0.64
CA VAL A 134 9.13 0.89 -0.13
C VAL A 134 8.19 2.09 -0.20
N ARG A 135 8.75 3.28 -0.37
CA ARG A 135 7.98 4.48 -0.73
C ARG A 135 7.93 4.64 -2.24
N ILE A 136 6.78 5.09 -2.74
CA ILE A 136 6.53 5.26 -4.19
C ILE A 136 6.08 6.68 -4.56
N ILE A 137 6.22 7.63 -3.64
CA ILE A 137 5.96 9.05 -3.90
C ILE A 137 7.07 9.58 -4.81
N GLU A 138 6.67 10.21 -5.92
CA GLU A 138 7.57 10.89 -6.86
C GLU A 138 8.76 10.02 -7.33
N CYS A 139 8.55 8.71 -7.41
CA CYS A 139 9.57 7.78 -7.88
C CYS A 139 9.32 7.33 -9.33
N ASP A 140 10.40 7.14 -10.07
CA ASP A 140 10.38 6.40 -11.32
C ASP A 140 10.74 4.93 -11.02
N MET A 141 9.72 4.08 -10.89
CA MET A 141 9.90 2.66 -10.60
C MET A 141 9.42 1.80 -11.76
N SER A 142 10.12 0.69 -11.99
CA SER A 142 9.68 -0.31 -12.96
C SER A 142 8.55 -1.16 -12.40
N VAL A 143 7.41 -1.17 -13.09
CA VAL A 143 6.23 -1.94 -12.68
C VAL A 143 6.01 -3.14 -13.60
N ARG A 144 5.75 -4.32 -13.01
CA ARG A 144 5.36 -5.53 -13.75
C ARG A 144 4.11 -6.17 -13.14
N ALA A 145 3.17 -6.56 -13.99
CA ALA A 145 2.06 -7.44 -13.62
C ALA A 145 2.40 -8.88 -14.03
N PHE A 146 2.10 -9.84 -13.15
CA PHE A 146 2.29 -11.28 -13.40
C PHE A 146 0.94 -12.00 -13.26
N PHE A 147 0.60 -12.78 -14.27
CA PHE A 147 -0.60 -13.62 -14.29
C PHE A 147 -0.17 -15.09 -14.20
N LEU A 148 -0.92 -15.90 -13.46
CA LEU A 148 -0.56 -17.31 -13.21
C LEU A 148 -0.81 -18.25 -14.40
N HIS A 149 -1.30 -17.78 -15.55
CA HIS A 149 -1.64 -18.66 -16.68
C HIS A 149 -0.55 -18.73 -17.77
N SER A 150 0.41 -19.65 -17.56
CA SER A 150 0.99 -20.49 -18.63
C SER A 150 1.83 -21.66 -18.07
N ILE A 151 1.22 -22.53 -17.24
CA ILE A 151 1.68 -23.92 -17.09
C ILE A 151 0.47 -24.86 -17.24
N SER A 152 0.18 -25.18 -18.50
CA SER A 152 -0.59 -26.32 -19.05
C SER A 152 -0.96 -25.88 -20.47
N SER A 153 -0.46 -26.43 -21.58
CA SER A 153 -0.24 -27.82 -21.92
C SER A 153 0.77 -27.94 -23.09
N SER A 154 1.90 -28.61 -22.86
CA SER A 154 2.75 -29.18 -23.92
C SER A 154 3.30 -30.52 -23.42
N SER A 155 2.53 -31.59 -23.59
CA SER A 155 2.99 -32.99 -23.70
C SER A 155 1.86 -33.82 -24.28
#